data_AF-A0A967LJT5-F1
#
_entry.id   AF-A0A967LJT5-F1
#
_cell.length_a   1.000
_cell.length_b   1.000
_cell.length_c   1.000
_cell.angle_alpha   90.00
_cell.angle_beta   90.00
_cell.angle_gamma   90.00
#
_symmetry.space_group_name_H-M   'P 1'
#
loop_
_entity.id
_entity.type
_entity.pdbx_description
1 polymer ?
#
loop_
_entity_poly.entity_id
_entity_poly.type
_entity_poly.pdbx_seq_one_letter_code
_entity_poly.pdbx_strand_id
1 'polypeptide(L)' 'MPKMKFGQYRFEVADRDKILFPEIRLSKGDLIDYYVQIAEVMLPHISGRPLNLQRFPDGIEKEGFFQQQR' A
#
# COMPACT_ATOMS: atom_id res chain seq x y z
N MET A 1 -11.88 -10.25 -7.33
CA MET A 1 -11.04 -9.32 -6.54
C MET A 1 -11.91 -8.74 -5.44
N PRO A 2 -11.50 -8.79 -4.17
CA PRO A 2 -12.29 -8.19 -3.10
C PRO A 2 -12.41 -6.67 -3.32
N LYS A 3 -13.63 -6.16 -3.23
CA LYS A 3 -13.92 -4.73 -3.29
C LYS A 3 -13.79 -4.16 -1.89
N MET A 4 -12.82 -3.27 -1.68
CA MET A 4 -12.65 -2.53 -0.42
C MET A 4 -13.35 -1.18 -0.51
N LYS A 5 -13.87 -0.68 0.62
CA LYS A 5 -14.54 0.62 0.71
C LYS A 5 -13.86 1.48 1.78
N PHE A 6 -13.38 2.66 1.39
CA PHE A 6 -12.82 3.66 2.30
C PHE A 6 -13.62 4.96 2.15
N GLY A 7 -14.46 5.27 3.13
CA GLY A 7 -15.42 6.38 3.02
C GLY A 7 -16.33 6.21 1.80
N GLN A 8 -16.30 7.17 0.88
CA GLN A 8 -17.04 7.14 -0.38
C GLN A 8 -16.35 6.35 -1.50
N TYR A 9 -15.07 6.02 -1.34
CA TYR A 9 -14.25 5.40 -2.39
C TYR A 9 -14.35 3.89 -2.35
N ARG A 10 -14.35 3.27 -3.53
CA ARG A 10 -14.32 1.81 -3.72
C ARG A 10 -13.10 1.44 -4.54
N PHE A 11 -12.36 0.43 -4.09
CA PHE A 11 -11.13 -0.03 -4.73
C PHE A 11 -11.17 -1.53 -4.96
N GLU A 12 -10.60 -1.95 -6.08
CA GLU A 12 -10.34 -3.35 -6.36
C GLU A 12 -8.88 -3.66 -6.08
N VAL A 13 -8.64 -4.64 -5.21
CA VAL A 13 -7.29 -5.10 -4.90
C VAL A 13 -7.04 -6.38 -5.66
N ALA A 14 -6.09 -6.33 -6.60
CA ALA A 14 -5.56 -7.51 -7.26
C ALA A 14 -4.80 -8.35 -6.25
N ASP A 15 -4.90 -9.68 -6.32
CA ASP A 15 -3.96 -10.65 -5.73
C ASP A 15 -3.48 -10.28 -4.30
N ARG A 16 -4.39 -10.25 -3.32
CA ARG A 16 -4.08 -9.85 -1.93
C ARG A 16 -3.02 -10.76 -1.29
N ASP A 17 -3.01 -12.03 -1.67
CA ASP A 17 -2.15 -13.05 -1.08
C ASP A 17 -0.70 -12.98 -1.59
N LYS A 18 -0.41 -12.12 -2.58
CA LYS A 18 0.96 -11.87 -3.06
C LYS A 18 1.88 -11.47 -1.92
N ILE A 19 2.91 -12.28 -1.67
CA ILE A 19 3.96 -11.99 -0.68
C ILE A 19 4.83 -10.85 -1.19
N LEU A 20 4.89 -9.76 -0.42
CA LEU A 20 5.76 -8.62 -0.71
C LEU A 20 7.00 -8.56 0.19
N PHE A 21 6.92 -9.15 1.39
CA PHE A 21 8.03 -9.23 2.36
C PHE A 21 8.30 -10.71 2.68
N PRO A 22 9.17 -11.40 1.91
CA PRO A 22 9.34 -12.84 2.01
C PRO A 22 9.88 -13.32 3.36
N GLU A 23 10.86 -12.61 3.94
CA GLU A 23 11.50 -12.99 5.21
C GLU A 23 10.50 -13.13 6.37
N ILE A 24 9.51 -12.24 6.43
CA ILE A 24 8.47 -12.21 7.47
C ILE A 24 7.11 -12.70 6.96
N ARG A 25 7.06 -13.21 5.73
CA ARG A 25 5.86 -13.73 5.05
C ARG A 25 4.66 -12.77 5.06
N LEU A 26 4.90 -11.46 4.93
CA LEU A 26 3.81 -10.50 4.81
C LEU A 26 3.34 -10.35 3.36
N SER A 27 2.02 -10.44 3.19
CA SER A 27 1.32 -10.25 1.94
C SER A 27 1.02 -8.78 1.65
N LYS A 28 0.61 -8.50 0.41
CA LYS A 28 0.06 -7.20 0.02
C LYS A 28 -1.22 -6.88 0.78
N GLY A 29 -2.03 -7.89 1.10
CA GLY A 29 -3.21 -7.75 1.97
C GLY A 29 -2.81 -7.20 3.34
N ASP A 30 -1.81 -7.80 3.97
CA ASP A 30 -1.32 -7.37 5.30
C ASP A 30 -0.81 -5.93 5.28
N LEU A 31 -0.07 -5.54 4.23
CA LEU A 31 0.41 -4.17 4.06
C LEU A 31 -0.75 -3.16 3.95
N ILE A 32 -1.80 -3.51 3.20
CA ILE A 32 -2.99 -2.68 3.08
C ILE A 32 -3.67 -2.56 4.44
N ASP A 33 -3.86 -3.68 5.14
CA ASP A 33 -4.57 -3.71 6.42
C ASP A 33 -3.79 -2.92 7.49
N TYR A 34 -2.46 -2.96 7.48
CA TYR A 34 -1.61 -2.10 8.29
C TYR A 34 -1.88 -0.62 8.03
N TYR A 35 -1.87 -0.18 6.77
CA TYR A 35 -2.15 1.23 6.44
C TYR A 35 -3.54 1.67 6.86
N VAL A 36 -4.54 0.79 6.76
CA VAL A 36 -5.89 1.05 7.25
C VAL A 36 -5.90 1.25 8.76
N GLN A 37 -5.21 0.40 9.51
CA GLN A 37 -5.14 0.47 10.96
C GLN A 37 -4.48 1.76 11.46
N ILE A 38 -3.42 2.22 10.78
CA ILE A 38 -2.67 3.42 11.20
C ILE A 38 -3.16 4.72 10.56
N ALA A 39 -4.12 4.67 9.63
CA ALA A 39 -4.51 5.81 8.80
C ALA A 39 -4.91 7.04 9.63
N GLU A 40 -5.68 6.85 10.71
CA GLU A 40 -6.19 7.94 11.54
C GLU A 40 -5.07 8.79 12.15
N VAL A 41 -3.98 8.15 12.57
CA VAL A 41 -2.82 8.85 13.14
C VAL A 41 -1.82 9.28 12.05
N MET A 42 -1.67 8.53 10.96
CA MET A 42 -0.72 8.83 9.88
C MET A 42 -1.16 10.01 9.02
N LEU A 43 -2.44 10.07 8.63
CA LEU A 43 -2.95 11.02 7.64
C LEU A 43 -2.76 12.49 8.05
N PRO A 44 -2.95 12.92 9.31
CA PRO A 44 -2.68 14.30 9.72
C PRO A 44 -1.24 14.76 9.45
N HIS A 45 -0.26 13.86 9.49
CA HIS A 45 1.15 14.20 9.28
C HIS A 45 1.51 14.39 7.81
N ILE A 46 0.81 13.71 6.89
CA ILE A 46 1.11 13.73 5.45
C ILE A 46 0.10 14.55 4.64
N SER A 47 -1.00 14.98 5.26
CA SER A 47 -2.01 15.82 4.61
C SER A 47 -1.41 17.11 4.04
N GLY A 48 -1.76 17.44 2.80
CA GLY A 48 -1.27 18.63 2.10
C GLY A 48 0.20 18.58 1.65
N ARG A 49 0.89 17.45 1.83
CA ARG A 49 2.29 17.28 1.41
C ARG A 49 2.37 16.47 0.11
N PRO A 50 3.11 16.94 -0.92
CA PRO A 50 3.42 16.12 -2.08
C PRO A 50 4.19 14.86 -1.67
N LEU A 51 3.86 13.72 -2.28
CA LEU A 51 4.48 12.43 -1.97
C LEU A 51 5.16 11.86 -3.21
N ASN A 52 6.40 11.38 -3.02
CA ASN A 52 7.02 10.43 -3.92
C ASN A 52 6.73 9.01 -3.40
N LEU A 53 6.36 8.10 -4.29
CA LEU A 53 6.04 6.72 -3.91
C LEU A 53 7.19 5.80 -4.31
N GLN A 54 7.74 5.04 -3.37
CA GLN A 54 8.60 3.91 -3.69
C GLN A 54 7.72 2.67 -3.86
N ARG A 55 7.77 2.02 -5.01
CA ARG A 55 6.87 0.93 -5.37
C ARG A 55 7.65 -0.36 -5.63
N PHE A 56 7.15 -1.46 -5.08
CA PHE A 56 7.67 -2.81 -5.25
C PHE A 56 6.55 -3.75 -5.71
N PRO A 57 6.15 -3.72 -6.99
CA PRO A 57 5.03 -4.54 -7.49
C PRO A 57 5.25 -6.04 -7.29
N ASP A 58 6.51 -6.49 -7.32
CA ASP A 58 6.95 -7.89 -7.23
C ASP A 58 7.62 -8.24 -5.91
N GLY A 59 7.48 -7.39 -4.89
CA GLY A 59 8.07 -7.58 -3.56
C GLY A 59 9.42 -6.89 -3.38
N ILE A 60 9.83 -6.74 -2.11
CA ILE A 60 10.97 -5.89 -1.70
C ILE A 60 12.34 -6.44 -2.13
N GLU A 61 12.43 -7.74 -2.44
CA GLU A 61 13.66 -8.40 -2.91
C GLU A 61 13.86 -8.26 -4.43
N LYS A 62 12.89 -7.66 -5.14
CA LYS A 62 12.95 -7.36 -6.57
C LYS A 62 13.17 -5.87 -6.79
N GLU A 63 13.48 -5.51 -8.04
CA GLU A 63 13.66 -4.12 -8.41
C GLU A 63 12.37 -3.32 -8.16
N GLY A 64 12.52 -2.24 -7.38
CA GLY A 64 11.48 -1.25 -7.17
C GLY A 64 11.77 0.02 -7.96
N PHE A 65 10.80 0.93 -8.00
CA PHE A 65 10.98 2.22 -8.65
C PHE A 65 10.34 3.35 -7.85
N PHE A 66 10.88 4.56 -8.04
CA PHE A 66 10.25 5.77 -7.53
C PHE A 66 9.25 6.31 -8.56
N GLN A 67 8.01 6.45 -8.13
CA GLN A 67 6.98 7.19 -8.86
C GLN A 67 6.90 8.60 -8.29
N GLN A 68 7.34 9.55 -9.10
CA GLN A 68 7.16 10.97 -8.87
C GLN A 68 6.10 11.46 -9.87
N GLN A 69 5.02 12.07 -9.41
CA GLN A 69 4.15 12.84 -10.28
C GLN A 69 4.65 14.27 -10.29
N ARG A 70 5.01 14.78 -11.47
CA ARG A 70 5.11 16.22 -11.72
C ARG A 70 3.71 16.81 -11.80
#